data_AF-A0A529QEA8-F1
#
_entry.id   AF-A0A529QEA8-F1
#
_cell.length_a   1.000
_cell.length_b   1.000
_cell.length_c   1.000
_cell.angle_alpha   90.00
_cell.angle_beta   90.00
_cell.angle_gamma   90.00
#
_symmetry.space_group_name_H-M   'P 1'
#
loop_
_entity.id
_entity.type
_entity.pdbx_description
1 polymer ?
#
loop_
_entity_poly.entity_id
_entity_poly.type
_entity_poly.pdbx_seq_one_letter_code
_entity_poly.pdbx_strand_id
1 'polypeptide(L)'
;MSKPDDSDKAENGGPSAIEQYLVKDPERFALNMARMIEQAGKAASAWTEPREKGEVRDHVAEPVVDMVKTFSKLSEYWLGDPQRALEAQTRLFAGYMTVWANAIQKVNPNAEAPQDAVQPERGDKRFQDPEWGRNAFFDFLKQAYL
;
A
#
# COMPACT_ATOMS: atom_id res chain seq x y z
N MET A 1 -21.60 57.01 9.40
CA MET A 1 -20.73 56.48 8.31
C MET A 1 -19.64 55.66 8.98
N SER A 2 -19.83 54.34 8.96
CA SER A 2 -19.01 53.37 9.69
C SER A 2 -17.64 53.20 9.03
N LYS A 3 -16.59 53.14 9.86
CA LYS A 3 -15.24 52.69 9.46
C LYS A 3 -15.34 51.26 8.93
N PRO A 4 -14.66 50.91 7.82
CA PRO A 4 -14.50 49.52 7.45
C PRO A 4 -13.51 48.84 8.40
N ASP A 5 -13.88 47.63 8.80
CA ASP A 5 -13.21 46.75 9.75
C ASP A 5 -11.86 46.28 9.18
N ASP A 6 -10.82 46.41 9.98
CA ASP A 6 -9.47 45.91 9.69
C ASP A 6 -9.39 44.48 10.21
N SER A 7 -9.98 43.56 9.46
CA SER A 7 -10.05 42.14 9.85
C SER A 7 -10.09 41.23 8.62
N ASP A 8 -8.99 41.17 7.86
CA ASP A 8 -8.76 40.08 6.90
C ASP A 8 -7.26 39.80 6.76
N LYS A 9 -6.64 39.54 7.91
CA LYS A 9 -5.24 39.10 7.98
C LYS A 9 -5.13 37.78 8.71
N ALA A 10 -5.58 36.70 8.08
CA ALA A 10 -5.00 35.35 8.20
C ALA A 10 -5.92 34.31 7.54
N GLU A 11 -5.74 34.02 6.24
CA GLU A 11 -6.18 32.71 5.73
C GLU A 11 -5.14 32.10 4.77
N ASN A 12 -4.58 30.99 5.25
CA ASN A 12 -4.12 29.80 4.53
C ASN A 12 -3.10 29.96 3.38
N GLY A 13 -1.84 30.09 3.76
CA GLY A 13 -0.66 29.85 2.90
C GLY A 13 0.15 28.62 3.33
N GLY A 14 -0.50 27.53 3.76
CA GLY A 14 0.18 26.25 3.99
C GLY A 14 0.50 25.57 2.65
N PRO A 15 1.67 24.94 2.47
CA PRO A 15 2.00 24.24 1.23
C PRO A 15 0.94 23.19 0.94
N SER A 16 0.49 23.12 -0.31
CA SER A 16 -0.50 22.16 -0.78
C SER A 16 -0.11 20.75 -0.29
N ALA A 17 -1.08 19.95 0.16
CA ALA A 17 -0.81 18.60 0.69
C ALA A 17 0.06 17.77 -0.26
N ILE A 18 -0.02 18.03 -1.58
CA ILE A 18 0.78 17.38 -2.62
C ILE A 18 2.26 17.84 -2.62
N GLU A 19 2.53 19.12 -2.34
CA GLU A 19 3.88 19.69 -2.30
C GLU A 19 4.73 19.11 -1.17
N GLN A 20 4.08 18.71 -0.07
CA GLN A 20 4.74 18.09 1.08
C GLN A 20 5.28 16.69 0.76
N TYR A 21 4.69 16.01 -0.23
CA TYR A 21 5.07 14.66 -0.66
C TYR A 21 5.85 14.63 -1.99
N LEU A 22 6.12 15.79 -2.59
CA LEU A 22 6.96 15.85 -3.78
C LEU A 22 8.43 15.59 -3.40
N VAL A 23 9.11 14.74 -4.19
CA VAL A 23 10.54 14.49 -4.00
C VAL A 23 11.30 15.79 -4.25
N LYS A 24 11.78 16.41 -3.17
CA LYS A 24 12.43 17.72 -3.18
C LYS A 24 13.73 17.75 -3.98
N ASP A 25 14.43 16.62 -4.06
CA ASP A 25 15.69 16.47 -4.78
C ASP A 25 15.72 15.08 -5.48
N PRO A 26 15.27 15.03 -6.75
CA PRO A 26 15.20 13.77 -7.51
C PRO A 26 16.58 13.14 -7.75
N GLU A 27 17.64 13.95 -7.92
CA GLU A 27 18.99 13.46 -8.19
C GLU A 27 19.57 12.77 -6.96
N ARG A 28 19.43 13.39 -5.78
CA ARG A 28 19.87 12.80 -4.53
C ARG A 28 19.05 11.56 -4.16
N PHE A 29 17.76 11.55 -4.46
CA PHE A 29 16.93 10.36 -4.32
C PHE A 29 17.44 9.22 -5.21
N ALA A 30 17.70 9.48 -6.49
CA ALA A 30 18.22 8.48 -7.42
C ALA A 30 19.60 7.95 -6.99
N LEU A 31 20.49 8.82 -6.48
CA LEU A 31 21.79 8.40 -5.97
C LEU A 31 21.67 7.50 -4.73
N ASN A 32 20.75 7.81 -3.81
CA ASN A 32 20.50 6.97 -2.64
C ASN A 32 19.88 5.63 -3.03
N MET A 33 18.98 5.61 -4.02
CA MET A 33 18.43 4.38 -4.60
C MET A 33 19.51 3.50 -5.22
N ALA A 34 20.43 4.07 -5.99
CA ALA A 34 21.55 3.32 -6.57
C ALA A 34 22.44 2.68 -5.48
N ARG A 35 22.75 3.44 -4.43
CA ARG A 35 23.50 2.93 -3.26
C ARG A 35 22.73 1.84 -2.53
N MET A 36 21.42 1.99 -2.36
CA MET A 36 20.56 0.96 -1.76
C MET A 36 20.65 -0.35 -2.55
N ILE A 37 20.52 -0.29 -3.87
CA ILE A 37 20.62 -1.47 -4.75
C ILE A 37 22.01 -2.11 -4.66
N GLU A 38 23.07 -1.31 -4.66
CA GLU A 38 24.45 -1.80 -4.52
C GLU A 38 24.65 -2.56 -3.20
N GLN A 39 24.18 -1.99 -2.08
CA GLN A 39 24.29 -2.62 -0.76
C GLN A 39 23.40 -3.86 -0.64
N ALA A 40 22.20 -3.84 -1.24
CA ALA A 40 21.33 -5.00 -1.32
C ALA A 40 21.99 -6.14 -2.11
N GLY A 41 22.67 -5.83 -3.22
CA GLY A 41 23.44 -6.80 -3.99
C GLY A 41 24.58 -7.43 -3.19
N LYS A 42 25.36 -6.61 -2.47
CA LYS A 42 26.43 -7.11 -1.57
C LYS A 42 25.89 -8.01 -0.47
N ALA A 43 24.79 -7.63 0.15
CA ALA A 43 24.14 -8.43 1.19
C ALA A 43 23.62 -9.76 0.63
N ALA A 44 23.01 -9.76 -0.56
CA ALA A 44 22.54 -10.96 -1.23
C ALA A 44 23.72 -11.91 -1.58
N SER A 45 24.82 -11.38 -2.12
CA SER A 45 26.02 -12.17 -2.40
C SER A 45 26.59 -12.79 -1.13
N ALA A 46 26.73 -12.02 -0.05
CA ALA A 46 27.23 -12.52 1.24
C ALA A 46 26.32 -13.59 1.86
N TRP A 47 25.01 -13.53 1.61
CA TRP A 47 24.06 -14.56 2.07
C TRP A 47 24.12 -15.86 1.24
N THR A 48 24.40 -15.74 -0.06
CA THR A 48 24.46 -16.88 -0.98
C THR A 48 25.82 -17.59 -0.95
N GLU A 49 26.92 -16.86 -0.78
CA GLU A 49 28.29 -17.38 -0.86
C GLU A 49 28.56 -18.60 0.07
N PRO A 50 28.13 -18.63 1.35
CA PRO A 50 28.30 -19.81 2.22
C PRO A 50 27.47 -21.03 1.79
N ARG A 51 26.36 -20.82 1.07
CA ARG A 51 25.50 -21.89 0.53
C ARG A 51 26.09 -22.49 -0.73
N GLU A 52 26.65 -21.66 -1.63
CA GLU A 52 27.35 -22.12 -2.83
C GLU A 52 28.64 -22.88 -2.51
N LYS A 53 29.37 -22.44 -1.50
CA LYS A 53 30.59 -23.12 -0.99
C LYS A 53 30.28 -24.41 -0.22
N GLY A 54 29.00 -24.71 0.04
CA GLY A 54 28.57 -25.90 0.77
C GLY A 54 28.91 -25.88 2.27
N GLU A 55 29.31 -24.72 2.80
CA GLU A 55 29.62 -24.50 4.22
C GLU A 55 28.34 -24.49 5.07
N VAL A 56 27.22 -24.08 4.46
CA VAL A 56 25.87 -24.21 5.03
C VAL A 56 25.18 -25.41 4.38
N ARG A 57 25.17 -26.54 5.09
CA ARG A 57 24.32 -27.69 4.77
C ARG A 57 22.92 -27.43 5.31
N ASP A 58 22.09 -26.88 4.46
CA ASP A 58 20.72 -26.59 4.80
C ASP A 58 19.96 -27.93 4.97
N HIS A 59 19.35 -28.16 6.14
CA HIS A 59 18.63 -29.39 6.50
C HIS A 59 17.27 -29.47 5.77
N VAL A 60 17.22 -29.08 4.49
CA VAL A 60 15.99 -28.73 3.74
C VAL A 60 15.23 -29.94 3.20
N ALA A 61 15.78 -31.15 3.30
CA ALA A 61 15.14 -32.33 2.72
C ALA A 61 13.76 -32.60 3.35
N GLU A 62 13.62 -32.45 4.66
CA GLU A 62 12.33 -32.58 5.35
C GLU A 62 11.36 -31.42 5.02
N PRO A 63 11.76 -30.13 5.13
CA PRO A 63 10.92 -28.99 4.75
C PRO A 63 10.39 -29.02 3.32
N VAL A 64 11.17 -29.50 2.34
CA VAL A 64 10.76 -29.54 0.93
C VAL A 64 9.65 -30.55 0.71
N VAL A 65 9.71 -31.71 1.36
CA VAL A 65 8.66 -32.74 1.24
C VAL A 65 7.34 -32.23 1.78
N ASP A 66 7.36 -31.54 2.92
CA ASP A 66 6.15 -30.96 3.51
C ASP A 66 5.62 -29.76 2.72
N MET A 67 6.50 -28.96 2.12
CA MET A 67 6.11 -27.97 1.11
C MET A 67 5.39 -28.64 -0.05
N VAL A 68 5.98 -29.67 -0.67
CA VAL A 68 5.39 -30.35 -1.83
C VAL A 68 4.00 -30.90 -1.47
N LYS A 69 3.85 -31.60 -0.34
CA LYS A 69 2.53 -32.09 0.12
C LYS A 69 1.51 -30.97 0.29
N THR A 70 1.94 -29.83 0.84
CA THR A 70 1.05 -28.67 1.09
C THR A 70 0.63 -28.03 -0.22
N PHE A 71 1.57 -27.79 -1.14
CA PHE A 71 1.28 -27.25 -2.46
C PHE A 71 0.42 -28.22 -3.29
N SER A 72 0.64 -29.53 -3.23
CA SER A 72 -0.23 -30.52 -3.88
C SER A 72 -1.67 -30.44 -3.38
N LYS A 73 -1.90 -30.39 -2.06
CA LYS A 73 -3.25 -30.22 -1.50
C LYS A 73 -3.91 -28.90 -1.90
N LEU A 74 -3.13 -27.82 -1.92
CA LEU A 74 -3.63 -26.52 -2.37
C LEU A 74 -4.04 -26.57 -3.85
N SER A 75 -3.22 -27.19 -4.70
CA SER A 75 -3.51 -27.39 -6.11
C SER A 75 -4.76 -28.26 -6.33
N GLU A 76 -4.91 -29.36 -5.59
CA GLU A 76 -6.12 -30.21 -5.65
C GLU A 76 -7.37 -29.42 -5.26
N TYR A 77 -7.31 -28.64 -4.18
CA TYR A 77 -8.43 -27.80 -3.75
C TYR A 77 -8.79 -26.74 -4.81
N TRP A 78 -7.79 -26.07 -5.39
CA TRP A 78 -8.00 -25.07 -6.44
C TRP A 78 -8.55 -25.67 -7.75
N LEU A 79 -8.04 -26.84 -8.16
CA LEU A 79 -8.50 -27.54 -9.36
C LEU A 79 -9.86 -28.22 -9.18
N GLY A 80 -10.23 -28.53 -7.93
CA GLY A 80 -11.53 -29.09 -7.59
C GLY A 80 -12.69 -28.10 -7.75
N ASP A 81 -12.43 -26.79 -7.68
CA ASP A 81 -13.45 -25.75 -7.81
C ASP A 81 -12.90 -24.44 -8.41
N PRO A 82 -12.53 -24.45 -9.70
CA PRO A 82 -12.01 -23.26 -10.38
C PRO A 82 -13.06 -22.15 -10.53
N GLN A 83 -14.35 -22.49 -10.50
CA GLN A 83 -15.44 -21.50 -10.58
C GLN A 83 -15.47 -20.63 -9.32
N ARG A 84 -15.42 -21.24 -8.13
CA ARG A 84 -15.35 -20.49 -6.88
C ARG A 84 -14.13 -19.58 -6.79
N ALA A 85 -13.00 -20.01 -7.33
CA ALA A 85 -11.81 -19.17 -7.40
C ALA A 85 -11.99 -17.96 -8.32
N LEU A 86 -12.58 -18.15 -9.51
CA LEU A 86 -12.93 -17.07 -10.43
C LEU A 86 -13.95 -16.10 -9.83
N GLU A 87 -14.97 -16.60 -9.13
CA GLU A 87 -15.95 -15.79 -8.41
C GLU A 87 -15.29 -14.96 -7.31
N ALA A 88 -14.39 -15.56 -6.52
CA ALA A 88 -13.64 -14.85 -5.49
C ALA A 88 -12.73 -13.77 -6.10
N GLN A 89 -12.03 -14.08 -7.20
CA GLN A 89 -11.18 -13.13 -7.92
C GLN A 89 -12.00 -11.97 -8.49
N THR A 90 -13.19 -12.26 -9.06
CA THR A 90 -14.10 -11.27 -9.62
C THR A 90 -14.64 -10.35 -8.53
N ARG A 91 -15.04 -10.92 -7.39
CA ARG A 91 -15.50 -10.15 -6.22
C ARG A 91 -14.40 -9.26 -5.65
N LEU A 92 -13.18 -9.77 -5.56
CA LEU A 92 -12.02 -9.00 -5.13
C LEU A 92 -11.76 -7.83 -6.08
N PHE A 93 -11.74 -8.09 -7.38
CA PHE A 93 -11.54 -7.05 -8.40
C PHE A 93 -12.62 -5.98 -8.36
N ALA A 94 -13.90 -6.38 -8.23
CA ALA A 94 -15.01 -5.45 -8.09
C ALA A 94 -14.83 -4.54 -6.86
N GLY A 95 -14.40 -5.09 -5.72
CA GLY A 95 -14.10 -4.32 -4.52
C GLY A 95 -13.01 -3.27 -4.75
N TYR A 96 -11.89 -3.65 -5.37
CA TYR A 96 -10.82 -2.71 -5.71
C TYR A 96 -11.29 -1.59 -6.65
N MET A 97 -12.10 -1.93 -7.66
CA MET A 97 -12.66 -0.93 -8.59
C MET A 97 -13.60 0.05 -7.87
N THR A 98 -14.39 -0.42 -6.90
CA THR A 98 -15.22 0.45 -6.05
C THR A 98 -14.35 1.41 -5.23
N VAL A 99 -13.31 0.92 -4.57
CA VAL A 99 -12.39 1.76 -3.78
C VAL A 99 -11.69 2.81 -4.66
N TRP A 100 -11.24 2.41 -5.85
CA TRP A 100 -10.62 3.33 -6.81
C TRP A 100 -11.59 4.40 -7.33
N ALA A 101 -12.82 4.01 -7.69
CA ALA A 101 -13.85 4.95 -8.12
C ALA A 101 -14.19 5.97 -7.03
N ASN A 102 -14.31 5.52 -5.78
CA ASN A 102 -14.57 6.39 -4.63
C ASN A 102 -13.42 7.38 -4.40
N ALA A 103 -12.16 6.93 -4.53
CA ALA A 103 -11.00 7.81 -4.40
C ALA A 103 -10.99 8.92 -5.46
N ILE A 104 -11.35 8.61 -6.71
CA ILE A 104 -11.47 9.62 -7.78
C ILE A 104 -12.59 10.63 -7.49
N GLN A 105 -13.74 10.15 -7.01
CA GLN A 105 -14.85 11.04 -6.65
C GLN A 105 -14.47 12.01 -5.52
N LYS A 106 -13.69 11.57 -4.53
CA LYS A 106 -13.19 12.43 -3.45
C LYS A 106 -12.25 13.55 -3.92
N VAL A 107 -11.65 13.42 -5.10
CA VAL A 107 -10.83 14.49 -5.71
C VAL A 107 -11.70 15.53 -6.44
N ASN A 108 -12.96 15.22 -6.76
CA ASN A 108 -13.86 16.17 -7.40
C ASN A 108 -14.46 17.15 -6.37
N PRO A 109 -14.16 18.46 -6.43
CA PRO A 109 -14.60 19.44 -5.43
C PRO A 109 -16.12 19.66 -5.38
N ASN A 110 -16.87 19.20 -6.39
CA ASN A 110 -18.33 19.34 -6.46
C ASN A 110 -19.10 18.02 -6.18
N ALA A 111 -18.40 16.92 -5.86
CA ALA A 111 -19.05 15.66 -5.53
C ALA A 111 -19.22 15.51 -4.02
N GLU A 112 -20.40 15.06 -3.56
CA GLU A 112 -20.53 14.55 -2.20
C GLU A 112 -19.56 13.38 -2.02
N ALA A 113 -18.67 13.47 -1.03
CA ALA A 113 -17.70 12.41 -0.78
C ALA A 113 -18.45 11.09 -0.52
N PRO A 114 -18.25 10.04 -1.34
CA PRO A 114 -18.92 8.77 -1.11
C PRO A 114 -18.56 8.23 0.28
N GLN A 115 -19.54 7.61 0.93
CA GLN A 115 -19.31 6.94 2.22
C GLN A 115 -18.21 5.89 2.04
N ASP A 116 -17.29 5.83 3.00
CA ASP A 116 -16.21 4.85 3.05
C ASP A 116 -16.78 3.44 2.87
N ALA A 117 -16.24 2.69 1.90
CA ALA A 117 -16.74 1.36 1.54
C ALA A 117 -16.59 0.36 2.69
N VAL A 118 -15.52 0.52 3.47
CA VAL A 118 -15.25 -0.24 4.69
C VAL A 118 -14.84 0.72 5.80
N GLN A 119 -15.42 0.55 6.99
CA GLN A 119 -15.05 1.31 8.17
C GLN A 119 -14.07 0.52 9.03
N PRO A 120 -13.03 1.16 9.60
CA PRO A 120 -12.12 0.48 10.50
C PRO A 120 -12.87 -0.05 11.72
N GLU A 121 -12.42 -1.19 12.24
CA GLU A 121 -13.01 -1.78 13.45
C GLU A 121 -12.94 -0.81 14.64
N ARG A 122 -13.93 -0.87 15.53
CA ARG A 122 -14.03 0.03 16.67
C ARG A 122 -12.80 -0.15 17.59
N GLY A 123 -11.91 0.83 17.60
CA GLY A 123 -10.68 0.83 18.39
C GLY A 123 -9.40 0.63 17.58
N ASP A 124 -9.50 0.46 16.26
CA ASP A 124 -8.34 0.44 15.37
C ASP A 124 -7.59 1.78 15.42
N LYS A 125 -6.32 1.72 15.79
CA LYS A 125 -5.47 2.91 15.94
C LYS A 125 -4.68 3.26 14.68
N ARG A 126 -4.69 2.40 13.64
CA ARG A 126 -3.87 2.55 12.43
C ARG A 126 -4.25 3.78 11.60
N PHE A 127 -5.51 4.19 11.65
CA PHE A 127 -6.08 5.26 10.82
C PHE A 127 -6.57 6.47 11.62
N GLN A 128 -5.94 6.76 12.77
CA GLN A 128 -6.35 7.87 13.64
C GLN A 128 -5.94 9.26 13.13
N ASP A 129 -4.90 9.34 12.29
CA ASP A 129 -4.46 10.61 11.73
C ASP A 129 -5.55 11.17 10.79
N PRO A 130 -5.98 12.44 10.93
CA PRO A 130 -6.98 13.06 10.06
C PRO A 130 -6.64 12.99 8.56
N GLU A 131 -5.35 12.91 8.20
CA GLU A 131 -4.92 12.80 6.80
C GLU A 131 -5.41 11.51 6.13
N TRP A 132 -5.68 10.43 6.88
CA TRP A 132 -6.26 9.19 6.34
C TRP A 132 -7.69 9.33 5.82
N GLY A 133 -8.38 10.43 6.14
CA GLY A 133 -9.71 10.75 5.58
C GLY A 133 -9.72 11.98 4.68
N ARG A 134 -8.79 12.92 4.86
CA ARG A 134 -8.71 14.17 4.08
C ARG A 134 -7.95 14.01 2.77
N ASN A 135 -6.91 13.19 2.76
CA ASN A 135 -6.08 12.97 1.58
C ASN A 135 -6.62 11.78 0.79
N ALA A 136 -7.01 12.01 -0.47
CA ALA A 136 -7.59 10.98 -1.33
C ALA A 136 -6.64 9.77 -1.53
N PHE A 137 -5.32 9.98 -1.54
CA PHE A 137 -4.35 8.90 -1.68
C PHE A 137 -4.27 8.04 -0.41
N PHE A 138 -4.23 8.66 0.77
CA PHE A 138 -4.20 7.91 2.02
C PHE A 138 -5.53 7.21 2.30
N ASP A 139 -6.64 7.86 1.99
CA ASP A 139 -7.96 7.24 2.10
C ASP A 139 -8.08 6.03 1.18
N PHE A 140 -7.57 6.10 -0.06
CA PHE A 140 -7.47 4.94 -0.95
C PHE A 140 -6.66 3.81 -0.32
N LEU A 141 -5.48 4.09 0.24
CA LEU A 141 -4.64 3.08 0.88
C LEU A 141 -5.32 2.45 2.10
N LYS A 142 -6.01 3.25 2.92
CA LYS A 142 -6.82 2.77 4.05
C LYS A 142 -7.91 1.82 3.58
N GLN A 143 -8.71 2.25 2.60
CA GLN A 143 -9.83 1.48 2.06
C GLN A 143 -9.39 0.23 1.28
N ALA A 144 -8.20 0.23 0.67
CA ALA A 144 -7.64 -0.94 0.00
C ALA A 144 -7.07 -1.98 0.98
N TYR A 145 -6.68 -1.54 2.17
CA TYR A 145 -6.14 -2.39 3.22
C TYR A 145 -7.23 -3.05 4.08
N LEU A 146 -8.30 -2.31 4.38
CA LEU A 146 -9.47 -2.77 5.14
C LEU A 146 -10.32 -3.76 4.33
#